data_AF-A0A972L635-F1
#
_entry.id   AF-A0A972L635-F1
#
_cell.length_a   1.000
_cell.length_b   1.000
_cell.length_c   1.000
_cell.angle_alpha   90.00
_cell.angle_beta   90.00
_cell.angle_gamma   90.00
#
_symmetry.space_group_name_H-M   'P 1'
#
loop_
_entity.id
_entity.type
_entity.pdbx_description
1 polymer ?
#
loop_
_entity_poly.entity_id
_entity_poly.type
_entity_poly.pdbx_seq_one_letter_code
_entity_poly.pdbx_strand_id
1 'polypeptide(L)'
;MIRGNEDIPEALLNAFRLEKGAQAFYLSAAERISDENGASMFRRLAGMEEKHMHEIYSLYNGFQGDRSPVSLQQFKEEISAEFMESGGKIEAALSDVSGRFFLDSREVLRLALKEEEAARKLYLRLAERSEDSGTASLYRNLAEDEMAHMEMIREALERKGG
;
A
#
# COMPACT_ATOMS: atom_id res chain seq x y z
N MET A 1 13.05 -9.37 -4.37
CA MET A 1 12.57 -9.82 -3.05
C MET A 1 13.27 -8.97 -2.01
N ILE A 2 12.51 -8.18 -1.24
CA ILE A 2 13.00 -7.26 -0.21
C ILE A 2 13.56 -8.09 0.95
N ARG A 3 14.78 -7.75 1.39
CA ARG A 3 15.60 -8.53 2.31
C ARG A 3 15.62 -7.93 3.71
N GLY A 4 15.31 -6.64 3.87
CA GLY A 4 15.34 -5.92 5.13
C GLY A 4 16.74 -5.45 5.53
N ASN A 5 17.74 -5.52 4.65
CA ASN A 5 19.11 -5.04 4.87
C ASN A 5 19.53 -3.96 3.84
N GLU A 6 18.54 -3.39 3.16
CA GLU A 6 18.69 -2.30 2.20
C GLU A 6 19.17 -1.01 2.89
N ASP A 7 19.89 -0.17 2.14
CA ASP A 7 20.15 1.20 2.56
C ASP A 7 18.88 2.07 2.49
N ILE A 8 18.90 3.26 3.07
CA ILE A 8 17.70 4.10 3.16
C ILE A 8 17.10 4.42 1.77
N PRO A 9 17.88 4.84 0.75
CA PRO A 9 17.33 5.08 -0.59
C PRO A 9 16.67 3.85 -1.22
N GLU A 10 17.28 2.66 -1.10
CA GLU A 10 16.68 1.43 -1.62
C GLU A 10 15.44 1.02 -0.82
N ALA A 11 15.44 1.19 0.50
CA ALA A 11 14.29 0.92 1.36
C ALA A 11 13.09 1.82 1.02
N LEU A 12 13.32 3.11 0.81
CA LEU A 12 12.31 4.07 0.37
C LEU A 12 11.75 3.72 -1.01
N LEU A 13 12.61 3.34 -1.94
CA LEU A 13 12.19 2.93 -3.28
C LEU A 13 11.35 1.65 -3.24
N ASN A 14 11.70 0.70 -2.36
CA ASN A 14 10.94 -0.52 -2.16
C ASN A 14 9.59 -0.25 -1.51
N ALA A 15 9.52 0.59 -0.46
CA ALA A 15 8.27 1.00 0.14
C ALA A 15 7.36 1.65 -0.91
N PHE A 16 7.87 2.63 -1.68
CA PHE A 16 7.10 3.30 -2.73
C PHE A 16 6.45 2.33 -3.74
N ARG A 17 7.17 1.28 -4.14
CA ARG A 17 6.65 0.25 -5.07
C ARG A 17 5.48 -0.52 -4.47
N LEU A 18 5.57 -0.86 -3.19
CA LEU A 18 4.54 -1.60 -2.47
C LEU A 18 3.27 -0.76 -2.34
N GLU A 19 3.41 0.49 -1.89
CA GLU A 19 2.32 1.48 -1.75
C GLU A 19 1.63 1.76 -3.09
N LYS A 20 2.42 1.88 -4.16
CA LYS A 20 1.87 1.99 -5.51
C LYS A 20 1.07 0.76 -5.92
N GLY A 21 1.52 -0.43 -5.53
CA GLY A 21 0.82 -1.69 -5.78
C GLY A 21 -0.51 -1.77 -5.03
N ALA A 22 -0.52 -1.40 -3.75
CA ALA A 22 -1.72 -1.37 -2.91
C ALA A 22 -2.74 -0.33 -3.42
N GLN A 23 -2.29 0.88 -3.76
CA GLN A 23 -3.15 1.88 -4.39
C GLN A 23 -3.85 1.33 -5.63
N ALA A 24 -3.09 0.72 -6.54
CA ALA A 24 -3.63 0.22 -7.80
C ALA A 24 -4.67 -0.89 -7.57
N PHE A 25 -4.45 -1.77 -6.58
CA PHE A 25 -5.44 -2.73 -6.14
C PHE A 25 -6.71 -2.05 -5.62
N TYR A 26 -6.59 -1.07 -4.74
CA TYR A 26 -7.74 -0.37 -4.15
C TYR A 26 -8.55 0.43 -5.16
N LEU A 27 -7.90 1.11 -6.11
CA LEU A 27 -8.59 1.78 -7.21
C LEU A 27 -9.35 0.78 -8.09
N SER A 28 -8.72 -0.35 -8.44
CA SER A 28 -9.35 -1.41 -9.23
C SER A 28 -10.57 -2.00 -8.51
N ALA A 29 -10.47 -2.23 -7.20
CA ALA A 29 -11.58 -2.70 -6.37
C ALA A 29 -12.74 -1.69 -6.33
N ALA A 30 -12.44 -0.40 -6.17
CA ALA A 30 -13.45 0.66 -6.12
C ALA A 30 -14.29 0.78 -7.42
N GLU A 31 -13.70 0.49 -8.58
CA GLU A 31 -14.39 0.50 -9.88
C GLU A 31 -15.37 -0.66 -10.06
N ARG A 32 -15.22 -1.75 -9.30
CA ARG A 32 -15.89 -3.04 -9.54
C ARG A 32 -16.91 -3.42 -8.46
N ILE A 33 -16.84 -2.75 -7.32
CA ILE A 33 -17.83 -2.85 -6.24
C ILE A 33 -19.11 -2.14 -6.67
N SER A 34 -20.26 -2.79 -6.48
CA SER A 34 -21.56 -2.28 -6.89
C SER A 34 -22.17 -1.27 -5.92
N ASP A 35 -21.85 -1.36 -4.62
CA ASP A 35 -22.37 -0.42 -3.63
C ASP A 35 -21.42 0.75 -3.38
N GLU A 36 -21.99 1.95 -3.41
CA GLU A 36 -21.25 3.21 -3.32
C GLU A 36 -20.48 3.35 -2.00
N ASN A 37 -21.02 2.84 -0.88
CA ASN A 37 -20.34 2.90 0.42
C ASN A 37 -19.06 2.07 0.41
N GLY A 38 -19.12 0.84 -0.15
CA GLY A 38 -17.95 0.00 -0.36
C GLY A 38 -16.94 0.67 -1.30
N ALA A 39 -17.38 1.12 -2.48
CA ALA A 39 -16.51 1.78 -3.45
C ALA A 39 -15.81 3.02 -2.87
N SER A 40 -16.53 3.84 -2.09
CA SER A 40 -15.99 5.02 -1.42
C SER A 40 -14.93 4.68 -0.37
N MET A 41 -15.12 3.58 0.36
CA MET A 41 -14.11 3.09 1.31
C MET A 41 -12.81 2.70 0.61
N PHE A 42 -12.88 2.01 -0.54
CA PHE A 42 -11.70 1.65 -1.32
C PHE A 42 -11.00 2.87 -1.94
N ARG A 43 -11.75 3.89 -2.40
CA ARG A 43 -11.13 5.16 -2.82
C ARG A 43 -10.44 5.89 -1.67
N ARG A 44 -10.98 5.77 -0.45
CA ARG A 44 -10.34 6.33 0.74
C ARG A 44 -9.02 5.64 1.06
N LEU A 45 -8.97 4.30 1.02
CA LEU A 45 -7.73 3.51 1.16
C LEU A 45 -6.70 3.90 0.10
N ALA A 46 -7.09 3.92 -1.19
CA ALA A 46 -6.21 4.35 -2.27
C ALA A 46 -5.62 5.76 -2.10
N GLY A 47 -6.39 6.67 -1.47
CA GLY A 47 -5.93 8.02 -1.14
C GLY A 47 -5.02 8.11 0.09
N MET A 48 -5.00 7.09 0.95
CA MET A 48 -4.02 6.97 2.05
C MET A 48 -2.69 6.47 1.47
N GLU A 49 -2.70 5.46 0.60
CA GLU A 49 -1.47 5.00 -0.08
C GLU A 49 -0.86 6.08 -0.99
N GLU A 50 -1.67 6.97 -1.57
CA GLU A 50 -1.14 8.14 -2.28
C GLU A 50 -0.33 9.04 -1.36
N LYS A 51 -0.80 9.25 -0.12
CA LYS A 51 -0.10 10.09 0.86
C LYS A 51 1.18 9.41 1.33
N HIS A 52 1.17 8.11 1.56
CA HIS A 52 2.38 7.36 1.87
C HIS A 52 3.42 7.50 0.75
N MET A 53 3.01 7.31 -0.52
CA MET A 53 3.88 7.55 -1.67
C MET A 53 4.43 8.98 -1.72
N HIS A 54 3.62 9.99 -1.42
CA HIS A 54 4.09 11.39 -1.34
C HIS A 54 5.17 11.55 -0.27
N GLU A 55 4.94 11.04 0.94
CA GLU A 55 5.85 11.16 2.08
C GLU A 55 7.17 10.42 1.82
N ILE A 56 7.08 9.19 1.31
CA ILE A 56 8.24 8.38 0.91
C ILE A 56 9.05 9.09 -0.17
N TYR A 57 8.40 9.66 -1.20
CA TYR A 57 9.07 10.42 -2.24
C TYR A 57 9.74 11.68 -1.69
N SER A 58 9.10 12.41 -0.77
CA SER A 58 9.71 13.56 -0.11
C SER A 58 10.98 13.17 0.67
N LEU A 59 10.95 12.04 1.39
CA LEU A 59 12.13 11.50 2.08
C LEU A 59 13.22 11.11 1.07
N TYR A 60 12.86 10.38 0.01
CA TYR A 60 13.79 9.91 -1.02
C TYR A 60 14.53 11.07 -1.69
N ASN A 61 13.82 12.13 -2.07
CA ASN A 61 14.43 13.33 -2.63
C ASN A 61 15.31 14.07 -1.62
N GLY A 62 14.93 14.08 -0.33
CA GLY A 62 15.76 14.64 0.73
C GLY A 62 17.15 13.98 0.81
N PHE A 63 17.24 12.67 0.50
CA PHE A 63 18.51 11.94 0.44
C PHE A 63 19.33 12.19 -0.84
N GLN A 64 18.68 12.51 -1.97
CA GLN A 64 19.35 12.73 -3.26
C GLN A 64 20.06 14.11 -3.36
N GLY A 65 19.74 15.06 -2.45
CA GLY A 65 20.34 16.40 -2.44
C GLY A 65 19.98 17.24 -3.67
N ASP A 66 20.94 18.03 -4.18
CA ASP A 66 20.75 18.94 -5.33
C ASP A 66 20.68 18.27 -6.72
N ARG A 67 20.55 16.94 -6.79
CA ARG A 67 20.28 16.28 -8.08
C ARG A 67 18.87 16.64 -8.51
N SER A 68 18.69 17.14 -9.74
CA SER A 68 17.38 17.56 -10.28
C SER A 68 16.28 16.57 -9.89
N PRO A 69 15.38 16.92 -8.95
CA PRO A 69 14.35 16.00 -8.51
C PRO A 69 13.38 15.83 -9.68
N VAL A 70 13.25 14.59 -10.17
CA VAL A 70 12.12 14.22 -11.05
C VAL A 70 10.85 14.51 -10.28
N SER A 71 9.82 15.07 -10.93
CA SER A 71 8.55 15.33 -10.24
C SER A 71 7.95 14.04 -9.70
N LEU A 72 7.10 14.10 -8.67
CA LEU A 72 6.41 12.90 -8.16
C LEU A 72 5.66 12.16 -9.28
N GLN A 73 5.03 12.91 -10.19
CA GLN A 73 4.33 12.32 -11.33
C GLN A 73 5.29 11.50 -12.21
N GLN A 74 6.46 12.07 -12.56
CA GLN A 74 7.48 11.35 -13.32
C GLN A 74 8.03 10.15 -12.54
N PHE A 75 8.27 10.30 -11.24
CA PHE A 75 8.73 9.22 -10.37
C PHE A 75 7.73 8.05 -10.34
N LYS A 76 6.42 8.36 -10.26
CA LYS A 76 5.34 7.37 -10.37
C LYS A 76 5.34 6.70 -11.74
N GLU A 77 5.59 7.42 -12.82
CA GLU A 77 5.61 6.85 -14.17
C GLU A 77 6.82 5.92 -14.40
N GLU A 78 7.99 6.31 -13.88
CA GLU A 78 9.24 5.56 -14.05
C GLU A 78 9.31 4.31 -13.18
N ILE A 79 8.67 4.31 -12.01
CA ILE A 79 8.71 3.18 -11.07
C ILE A 79 7.54 2.25 -11.33
N SER A 80 7.82 1.03 -11.78
CA SER A 80 6.83 -0.04 -11.83
C SER A 80 6.57 -0.62 -10.44
N ALA A 81 5.32 -1.00 -10.20
CA ALA A 81 4.92 -1.84 -9.07
C ALA A 81 4.64 -3.24 -9.60
N GLU A 82 5.33 -4.24 -9.04
CA GLU A 82 5.12 -5.67 -9.36
C GLU A 82 4.38 -6.40 -8.24
N PHE A 83 4.40 -5.83 -7.04
CA PHE A 83 3.87 -6.45 -5.83
C PHE A 83 3.01 -5.46 -5.05
N MET A 84 2.01 -5.99 -4.35
CA MET A 84 1.33 -5.30 -3.26
C MET A 84 2.17 -5.38 -1.98
N GLU A 85 1.84 -4.58 -0.98
CA GLU A 85 2.49 -4.56 0.34
C GLU A 85 2.43 -5.90 1.07
N SER A 86 1.41 -6.71 0.81
CA SER A 86 1.33 -8.08 1.30
C SER A 86 2.46 -8.99 0.78
N GLY A 87 3.18 -8.56 -0.26
CA GLY A 87 4.14 -9.35 -1.03
C GLY A 87 3.50 -10.19 -2.15
N GLY A 88 2.18 -10.11 -2.32
CA GLY A 88 1.47 -10.72 -3.45
C GLY A 88 1.75 -9.99 -4.75
N LYS A 89 1.68 -10.70 -5.89
CA LYS A 89 1.82 -10.06 -7.22
C LYS A 89 0.60 -9.20 -7.53
N ILE A 90 0.84 -7.98 -8.00
CA ILE A 90 -0.25 -7.07 -8.37
C ILE A 90 -1.13 -7.67 -9.47
N GLU A 91 -0.55 -8.36 -10.46
CA GLU A 91 -1.33 -8.92 -11.56
C GLU A 91 -2.29 -10.00 -11.08
N ALA A 92 -1.89 -10.79 -10.07
CA ALA A 92 -2.74 -11.81 -9.49
C ALA A 92 -3.92 -11.18 -8.73
N ALA A 93 -3.64 -10.18 -7.89
CA ALA A 93 -4.68 -9.48 -7.14
C ALA A 93 -5.66 -8.73 -8.08
N LEU A 94 -5.13 -8.11 -9.14
CA LEU A 94 -5.95 -7.48 -10.17
C LEU A 94 -6.75 -8.51 -10.97
N SER A 95 -6.19 -9.69 -11.28
CA SER A 95 -6.92 -10.79 -11.94
C SER A 95 -8.11 -11.26 -11.10
N ASP A 96 -7.91 -11.42 -9.78
CA ASP A 96 -8.95 -11.89 -8.85
C ASP A 96 -10.16 -10.94 -8.78
N VAL A 97 -9.94 -9.63 -8.95
CA VAL A 97 -11.03 -8.64 -9.00
C VAL A 97 -11.52 -8.36 -10.42
N SER A 98 -10.67 -8.45 -11.45
CA SER A 98 -11.00 -8.02 -12.82
C SER A 98 -11.93 -8.95 -13.58
N GLY A 99 -12.01 -10.24 -13.20
CA GLY A 99 -12.96 -11.18 -13.78
C GLY A 99 -14.39 -11.08 -13.25
N ARG A 100 -14.64 -10.24 -12.23
CA ARG A 100 -15.92 -10.19 -11.50
C ARG A 100 -16.45 -8.76 -11.49
N PHE A 101 -17.54 -8.51 -12.22
CA PHE A 101 -18.35 -7.29 -12.04
C PHE A 101 -19.34 -7.49 -10.91
N PHE A 102 -19.71 -6.40 -10.22
CA PHE A 102 -20.64 -6.40 -9.08
C PHE A 102 -20.14 -7.22 -7.89
N LEU A 103 -18.88 -7.00 -7.51
CA LEU A 103 -18.31 -7.61 -6.33
C LEU A 103 -19.12 -7.22 -5.08
N ASP A 104 -19.40 -8.21 -4.23
CA ASP A 104 -19.88 -7.95 -2.88
C ASP A 104 -18.75 -7.27 -2.10
N SER A 105 -18.96 -6.01 -1.73
CA SER A 105 -17.98 -5.26 -0.94
C SER A 105 -17.60 -5.94 0.36
N ARG A 106 -18.45 -6.79 0.94
CA ARG A 106 -18.07 -7.56 2.13
C ARG A 106 -16.97 -8.58 1.81
N GLU A 107 -17.02 -9.24 0.66
CA GLU A 107 -15.95 -10.15 0.21
C GLU A 107 -14.65 -9.37 -0.01
N VAL A 108 -14.73 -8.24 -0.71
CA VAL A 108 -13.55 -7.43 -1.04
C VAL A 108 -12.94 -6.78 0.21
N LEU A 109 -13.75 -6.29 1.15
CA LEU A 109 -13.26 -5.76 2.43
C LEU A 109 -12.54 -6.83 3.26
N ARG A 110 -13.01 -8.09 3.24
CA ARG A 110 -12.29 -9.19 3.89
C ARG A 110 -10.97 -9.52 3.21
N LEU A 111 -10.89 -9.36 1.89
CA LEU A 111 -9.63 -9.49 1.18
C LEU A 111 -8.68 -8.36 1.56
N ALA A 112 -9.14 -7.10 1.50
CA ALA A 112 -8.35 -5.95 1.93
C ALA A 112 -7.80 -6.11 3.35
N LEU A 113 -8.63 -6.55 4.32
CA LEU A 113 -8.16 -6.80 5.68
C LEU A 113 -7.00 -7.82 5.76
N LYS A 114 -6.98 -8.82 4.89
CA LYS A 114 -5.87 -9.79 4.81
C LYS A 114 -4.62 -9.19 4.18
N GLU A 115 -4.78 -8.35 3.16
CA GLU A 115 -3.69 -7.62 2.53
C GLU A 115 -3.00 -6.71 3.55
N GLU A 116 -3.79 -5.92 4.30
CA GLU A 116 -3.32 -5.04 5.39
C GLU A 116 -2.61 -5.81 6.51
N GLU A 117 -3.17 -6.95 6.94
CA GLU A 117 -2.53 -7.78 7.96
C GLU A 117 -1.18 -8.35 7.47
N ALA A 118 -1.10 -8.72 6.18
CA ALA A 118 0.13 -9.22 5.57
C ALA A 118 1.17 -8.11 5.37
N ALA A 119 0.75 -6.93 4.93
CA ALA A 119 1.54 -5.72 4.78
C ALA A 119 2.20 -5.32 6.11
N ARG A 120 1.38 -5.20 7.17
CA ARG A 120 1.87 -4.92 8.53
C ARG A 120 2.92 -5.93 8.98
N LYS A 121 2.68 -7.22 8.77
CA LYS A 121 3.64 -8.28 9.11
C LYS A 121 4.92 -8.17 8.29
N LEU A 122 4.83 -7.79 7.02
CA LEU A 122 6.00 -7.55 6.18
C LEU A 122 6.81 -6.38 6.74
N TYR A 123 6.20 -5.23 6.95
CA TYR A 123 6.87 -4.04 7.45
C TYR A 123 7.51 -4.25 8.82
N LEU A 124 6.85 -4.92 9.76
CA LEU A 124 7.47 -5.26 11.04
C LEU A 124 8.71 -6.16 10.87
N ARG A 125 8.67 -7.17 9.99
CA ARG A 125 9.84 -8.01 9.71
C ARG A 125 10.98 -7.21 9.06
N LEU A 126 10.65 -6.25 8.19
CA LEU A 126 11.65 -5.39 7.56
C LEU A 126 12.29 -4.44 8.60
N ALA A 127 11.48 -3.87 9.50
CA ALA A 127 11.95 -3.04 10.59
C ALA A 127 12.86 -3.79 11.56
N GLU A 128 12.57 -5.06 11.87
CA GLU A 128 13.39 -5.91 12.75
C GLU A 128 14.73 -6.29 12.13
N ARG A 129 14.79 -6.42 10.80
CA ARG A 129 16.00 -6.84 10.07
C ARG A 129 16.91 -5.68 9.67
N SER A 130 16.38 -4.46 9.71
CA SER A 130 17.12 -3.28 9.28
C SER A 130 18.19 -2.90 10.29
N GLU A 131 19.42 -2.75 9.79
CA GLU A 131 20.56 -2.26 10.57
C GLU A 131 20.58 -0.72 10.66
N ASP A 132 19.85 -0.03 9.78
CA ASP A 132 19.71 1.42 9.78
C ASP A 132 18.47 1.86 10.58
N SER A 133 18.69 2.75 11.56
CA SER A 133 17.61 3.21 12.44
C SER A 133 16.53 4.04 11.73
N GLY A 134 16.89 4.74 10.65
CA GLY A 134 15.96 5.52 9.84
C GLY A 134 15.05 4.61 9.04
N THR A 135 15.62 3.63 8.32
CA THR A 135 14.88 2.58 7.61
C THR A 135 13.99 1.78 8.56
N ALA A 136 14.49 1.37 9.72
CA ALA A 136 13.69 0.67 10.72
C ALA A 136 12.50 1.50 11.21
N SER A 137 12.68 2.82 11.38
CA SER A 137 11.61 3.73 11.81
C SER A 137 10.57 3.95 10.72
N LEU A 138 10.98 4.11 9.46
CA LEU A 138 10.09 4.18 8.31
C LEU A 138 9.14 2.97 8.27
N TYR A 139 9.69 1.75 8.34
CA TYR A 139 8.88 0.54 8.30
C TYR A 139 7.97 0.37 9.53
N ARG A 140 8.35 0.87 10.71
CA ARG A 140 7.44 0.86 11.86
C ARG A 140 6.27 1.79 11.67
N ASN A 141 6.49 2.99 11.12
CA ASN A 141 5.43 3.95 10.86
C ASN A 141 4.41 3.37 9.86
N LEU A 142 4.89 2.82 8.73
CA LEU A 142 4.00 2.16 7.75
C LEU A 142 3.22 1.01 8.40
N ALA A 143 3.85 0.20 9.26
CA ALA A 143 3.14 -0.85 9.99
C ALA A 143 2.08 -0.33 10.99
N GLU A 144 2.23 0.88 11.51
CA GLU A 144 1.22 1.56 12.33
C GLU A 144 0.07 2.08 11.47
N ASP A 145 0.36 2.61 10.28
CA ASP A 145 -0.65 3.06 9.32
C ASP A 145 -1.55 1.89 8.88
N GLU A 146 -0.99 0.70 8.62
CA GLU A 146 -1.80 -0.49 8.31
C GLU A 146 -2.74 -0.88 9.46
N MET A 147 -2.35 -0.63 10.72
CA MET A 147 -3.28 -0.87 11.84
C MET A 147 -4.50 0.04 11.77
N ALA A 148 -4.31 1.30 11.38
CA ALA A 148 -5.40 2.24 11.20
C ALA A 148 -6.28 1.85 10.01
N HIS A 149 -5.69 1.40 8.90
CA HIS A 149 -6.42 0.86 7.75
C HIS A 149 -7.29 -0.33 8.12
N MET A 150 -6.70 -1.33 8.81
CA MET A 150 -7.43 -2.50 9.31
C MET A 150 -8.63 -2.11 10.16
N GLU A 151 -8.48 -1.12 11.06
CA GLU A 151 -9.56 -0.67 11.92
C GLU A 151 -10.71 -0.06 11.11
N MET A 152 -10.39 0.81 10.16
CA MET A 152 -11.40 1.38 9.26
C MET A 152 -12.13 0.31 8.45
N ILE A 153 -11.43 -0.74 8.01
CA ILE A 153 -12.03 -1.87 7.29
C ILE A 153 -12.94 -2.69 8.21
N ARG A 154 -12.53 -2.96 9.46
CA ARG A 154 -13.36 -3.68 10.45
C ARG A 154 -14.66 -2.93 10.73
N GLU A 155 -14.57 -1.62 10.98
CA GLU A 155 -15.78 -0.81 11.18
C GLU A 155 -16.71 -0.85 9.95
N ALA A 156 -16.15 -0.84 8.74
CA ALA A 156 -16.93 -0.93 7.50
C ALA A 156 -17.63 -2.30 7.37
N LEU A 157 -16.97 -3.38 7.78
CA LEU A 157 -17.53 -4.73 7.82
C LEU A 157 -18.66 -4.86 8.85
N GLU A 158 -18.50 -4.26 10.04
CA GLU A 158 -19.52 -4.25 11.09
C GLU A 158 -20.78 -3.51 10.65
N ARG A 159 -20.63 -2.32 10.07
CA ARG A 159 -21.76 -1.53 9.53
C ARG A 159 -22.56 -2.25 8.46
N LYS A 160 -21.95 -3.20 7.73
CA LYS A 160 -22.63 -4.05 6.74
C LYS A 160 -23.26 -5.30 7.35
N GLY A 161 -22.89 -5.66 8.58
CA GLY A 161 -23.34 -6.85 9.31
C GLY A 161 -24.65 -6.67 10.09
N GLY A 162 -25.03 -5.43 10.37
CA GLY A 162 -26.27 -5.04 11.05
C GLY A 162 -27.46 -4.80 10.11
#